data_AF-A0A480ALV4-F1
#
_entry.id   AF-A0A480ALV4-F1
#
_cell.length_a   1.000
_cell.length_b   1.000
_cell.length_c   1.000
_cell.angle_alpha   90.00
_cell.angle_beta   90.00
_cell.angle_gamma   90.00
#
_symmetry.space_group_name_H-M   'P 1'
#
loop_
_entity.id
_entity.type
_entity.pdbx_description
1 polymer ?
#
loop_
_entity_poly.entity_id
_entity_poly.type
_entity_poly.pdbx_seq_one_letter_code
_entity_poly.pdbx_strand_id
1 'polypeptide(L)'
;MIRREAVSGSRIPINRPYEKLTESEREQVRNWYESMPEADEPPFPKDGLRPILDALRKAQDKLFVTGDLFPIATVDSTGVVTNVKAIGSPSPEMVRFASSVMLLTRFKPAVCTGSPCQMEFPLWQIFRVE
;
A
#
# COMPACT_ATOMS: atom_id res chain seq x y z
N MET A 1 6.27 -12.06 -5.16
CA MET A 1 5.51 -11.29 -6.17
C MET A 1 4.15 -10.93 -5.59
N ILE A 2 3.53 -9.83 -6.06
CA ILE A 2 2.25 -9.31 -5.59
C ILE A 2 1.08 -9.86 -6.43
N ARG A 3 -0.01 -10.26 -5.77
CA ARG A 3 -1.30 -10.65 -6.37
C ARG A 3 -2.22 -9.43 -6.46
N ARG A 4 -2.32 -8.81 -7.64
CA ARG A 4 -3.09 -7.56 -7.85
C ARG A 4 -4.57 -7.72 -7.48
N GLU A 5 -5.16 -8.85 -7.84
CA GLU A 5 -6.56 -9.17 -7.65
C GLU A 5 -6.90 -9.26 -6.16
N ALA A 6 -6.01 -9.88 -5.37
CA ALA A 6 -6.15 -9.98 -3.92
C ALA A 6 -6.07 -8.61 -3.24
N VAL A 7 -5.17 -7.72 -3.70
CA VAL A 7 -5.09 -6.34 -3.19
C VAL A 7 -6.38 -5.57 -3.52
N SER A 8 -6.91 -5.74 -4.73
CA SER A 8 -8.10 -5.02 -5.19
C SER A 8 -9.39 -5.41 -4.47
N GLY A 9 -9.54 -6.68 -4.10
CA GLY A 9 -10.73 -7.20 -3.41
C GLY A 9 -10.68 -7.07 -1.88
N SER A 10 -9.56 -6.62 -1.32
CA SER A 10 -9.31 -6.67 0.12
C SER A 10 -10.18 -5.69 0.91
N ARG A 11 -10.70 -6.15 2.05
CA ARG A 11 -11.48 -5.33 2.99
C ARG A 11 -10.80 -5.31 4.34
N ILE A 12 -9.76 -4.47 4.45
CA ILE A 12 -9.04 -4.25 5.70
C ILE A 12 -9.37 -2.88 6.31
N PRO A 13 -9.36 -2.74 7.65
CA PRO A 13 -9.51 -1.45 8.30
C PRO A 13 -8.44 -0.46 7.86
N ILE A 14 -8.87 0.70 7.38
CA ILE A 14 -7.95 1.73 6.88
C ILE A 14 -7.27 2.53 8.00
N ASN A 15 -7.82 2.52 9.21
CA ASN A 15 -7.39 3.38 10.32
C ASN A 15 -6.58 2.64 11.39
N ARG A 16 -6.06 1.44 11.09
CA ARG A 16 -5.30 0.63 12.02
C ARG A 16 -3.92 0.31 11.47
N PRO A 17 -2.87 0.34 12.30
CA PRO A 17 -1.59 -0.27 11.94
C PRO A 17 -1.69 -1.80 11.95
N TYR A 18 -0.71 -2.47 11.36
CA TYR A 18 -0.70 -3.92 11.17
C TYR A 18 -0.87 -4.71 12.48
N GLU A 19 -0.24 -4.28 13.57
CA GLU A 19 -0.32 -4.93 14.88
C GLU A 19 -1.73 -4.88 15.47
N LYS A 20 -2.56 -3.94 15.03
CA LYS A 20 -3.94 -3.78 15.49
C LYS A 20 -4.97 -4.42 14.56
N LEU A 21 -4.51 -5.08 13.49
CA LEU A 21 -5.35 -5.94 12.67
C LEU A 21 -5.65 -7.25 13.39
N THR A 22 -6.87 -7.76 13.21
CA THR A 22 -7.24 -9.13 13.61
C THR A 22 -6.50 -10.15 12.76
N GLU A 23 -6.45 -11.41 13.18
CA GLU A 23 -5.73 -12.44 12.43
C GLU A 23 -6.28 -12.63 11.01
N SER A 24 -7.61 -12.60 10.85
CA SER A 24 -8.25 -12.67 9.53
C SER A 24 -7.92 -11.45 8.65
N GLU A 25 -7.81 -10.26 9.23
CA GLU A 25 -7.37 -9.07 8.50
C GLU A 25 -5.90 -9.17 8.10
N ARG A 26 -5.02 -9.67 8.99
CA ARG A 26 -3.61 -9.93 8.67
C ARG A 26 -3.47 -10.96 7.56
N GLU A 27 -4.26 -12.02 7.61
CA GLU A 27 -4.29 -13.05 6.57
C GLU A 27 -4.71 -12.47 5.21
N GLN A 28 -5.69 -11.56 5.18
CA GLN A 28 -6.03 -10.83 3.95
C GLN A 28 -4.83 -10.04 3.40
N VAL A 29 -4.06 -9.37 4.26
CA VAL A 29 -2.84 -8.64 3.83
C VAL A 29 -1.76 -9.61 3.35
N ARG A 30 -1.55 -10.74 4.05
CA ARG A 30 -0.60 -11.78 3.61
C ARG A 30 -0.99 -12.35 2.24
N ASN A 31 -2.28 -12.48 1.96
CA ASN A 31 -2.82 -12.95 0.68
C ASN A 31 -2.56 -12.00 -0.49
N TRP A 32 -2.08 -10.78 -0.25
CA TRP A 32 -1.60 -9.89 -1.30
C TRP A 32 -0.30 -10.38 -1.95
N TYR A 33 0.39 -11.32 -1.30
CA TYR A 33 1.66 -11.86 -1.76
C TYR A 33 1.48 -13.28 -2.26
N GLU A 34 2.25 -13.67 -3.27
CA GLU A 34 2.18 -15.03 -3.82
C GLU A 34 2.56 -16.11 -2.83
N SER A 35 3.54 -15.83 -1.99
CA SER A 35 4.01 -16.68 -0.92
C SER A 35 4.50 -15.78 0.20
N MET A 36 3.97 -16.00 1.40
CA MET A 36 4.37 -15.35 2.62
C MET A 36 4.16 -16.35 3.76
N PRO A 37 5.23 -16.82 4.42
CA PRO A 37 5.12 -17.66 5.60
C PRO A 37 4.22 -17.03 6.66
N GLU A 38 3.54 -17.85 7.46
CA GLU A 38 2.62 -17.36 8.52
C GLU A 38 3.34 -16.50 9.56
N ALA A 39 4.62 -16.80 9.83
CA ALA A 39 5.47 -16.06 10.76
C ALA A 39 6.06 -14.77 10.17
N ASP A 40 5.92 -14.54 8.86
CA ASP A 40 6.41 -13.34 8.20
C ASP A 40 5.32 -12.26 8.18
N GLU A 41 5.76 -11.00 8.21
CA GLU A 41 4.87 -9.84 8.20
C GLU A 41 5.24 -8.92 7.03
N PRO A 42 4.25 -8.48 6.24
CA PRO A 42 4.48 -7.50 5.19
C PRO A 42 4.80 -6.12 5.78
N PRO A 43 5.41 -5.23 4.99
CA PRO A 43 5.51 -3.83 5.38
C PRO A 43 4.11 -3.22 5.41
N PHE A 44 3.87 -2.29 6.32
CA PHE A 44 2.56 -1.64 6.44
C PHE A 44 2.68 -0.21 6.97
N PRO A 45 1.84 0.76 6.54
CA PRO A 45 1.93 2.14 7.03
C PRO A 45 1.79 2.21 8.56
N LYS A 46 2.64 2.99 9.23
CA LYS A 46 2.63 3.10 10.70
C LYS A 46 1.31 3.62 11.26
N ASP A 47 0.61 4.44 10.50
CA ASP A 47 -0.66 5.06 10.90
C ASP A 47 -1.87 4.44 10.20
N GLY A 48 -1.69 3.28 9.56
CA GLY A 48 -2.67 2.65 8.68
C GLY A 48 -2.80 3.32 7.31
N LEU A 49 -3.74 2.84 6.50
CA LEU A 49 -3.94 3.31 5.12
C LEU A 49 -4.56 4.71 5.03
N ARG A 50 -5.33 5.13 6.03
CA ARG A 50 -6.20 6.32 5.96
C ARG A 50 -5.45 7.60 5.54
N PRO A 51 -4.28 7.95 6.09
CA PRO A 51 -3.56 9.16 5.65
C PRO A 51 -3.20 9.16 4.16
N ILE A 52 -2.82 7.99 3.63
CA ILE A 52 -2.51 7.83 2.20
C ILE A 52 -3.79 8.01 1.38
N LEU A 53 -4.86 7.28 1.74
CA LEU A 53 -6.14 7.30 1.01
C LEU A 53 -6.78 8.69 1.02
N ASP A 54 -6.77 9.38 2.16
CA ASP A 54 -7.30 10.73 2.29
C ASP A 54 -6.50 11.74 1.43
N ALA A 55 -5.19 11.56 1.30
CA ALA A 55 -4.36 12.39 0.44
C ALA A 55 -4.67 12.15 -1.06
N LEU A 56 -4.78 10.88 -1.47
CA LEU A 56 -5.12 10.52 -2.85
C LEU A 56 -6.51 11.02 -3.25
N ARG A 57 -7.50 10.89 -2.37
CA ARG A 57 -8.85 11.42 -2.59
C ARG A 57 -8.83 12.93 -2.79
N LYS A 58 -8.13 13.69 -1.93
CA LYS A 58 -7.98 15.15 -2.09
C LYS A 58 -7.31 15.54 -3.40
N ALA A 59 -6.37 14.75 -3.90
CA ALA A 59 -5.76 14.99 -5.20
C ALA A 59 -6.72 14.66 -6.34
N GLN A 60 -7.49 13.59 -6.23
CA GLN A 60 -8.52 13.22 -7.21
C GLN A 60 -9.55 14.35 -7.34
N ASP A 61 -10.06 14.87 -6.23
CA ASP A 61 -11.04 15.98 -6.19
C ASP A 61 -10.53 17.25 -6.90
N LYS A 62 -9.21 17.44 -6.95
CA LYS A 62 -8.57 18.60 -7.60
C LYS A 62 -8.23 18.36 -9.07
N LEU A 63 -7.82 17.15 -9.40
CA LEU A 63 -7.32 16.78 -10.73
C LEU A 63 -8.43 16.22 -11.63
N PHE A 64 -9.59 15.86 -11.07
CA PHE A 64 -10.73 15.26 -11.78
C PHE A 64 -10.34 14.03 -12.61
N VAL A 65 -9.39 13.24 -12.10
CA VAL A 65 -8.88 12.04 -12.78
C VAL A 65 -9.82 10.84 -12.60
N THR A 66 -9.86 9.99 -13.61
CA THR A 66 -10.55 8.69 -13.58
C THR A 66 -9.60 7.57 -13.98
N GLY A 67 -9.88 6.36 -13.52
CA GLY A 67 -9.14 5.15 -13.85
C GLY A 67 -8.36 4.54 -12.68
N ASP A 68 -7.62 3.48 -12.98
CA ASP A 68 -6.95 2.67 -11.98
C ASP A 68 -5.52 3.16 -11.72
N LEU A 69 -5.15 3.13 -10.44
CA LEU A 69 -3.77 3.32 -9.99
C LEU A 69 -3.38 2.20 -9.02
N PHE A 70 -2.27 1.54 -9.33
CA PHE A 70 -1.71 0.48 -8.50
C PHE A 70 -0.24 0.79 -8.18
N PRO A 71 0.04 1.63 -7.16
CA PRO A 71 1.40 1.90 -6.75
C PRO A 71 1.95 0.74 -5.90
N ILE A 72 3.21 0.41 -6.15
CA ILE A 72 3.98 -0.62 -5.46
C ILE A 72 5.23 0.08 -4.90
N ALA A 73 5.26 0.25 -3.58
CA ALA A 73 6.36 0.91 -2.87
C ALA A 73 7.38 -0.12 -2.38
N THR A 74 8.67 0.07 -2.66
CA THR A 74 9.73 -0.73 -2.04
C THR A 74 10.06 -0.11 -0.68
N VAL A 75 9.80 -0.84 0.40
CA VAL A 75 10.07 -0.42 1.78
C VAL A 75 11.33 -1.14 2.25
N ASP A 76 12.32 -0.39 2.74
CA ASP A 76 13.55 -0.96 3.30
C ASP A 76 13.35 -1.52 4.72
N SER A 77 14.40 -2.14 5.27
CA SER A 77 14.39 -2.73 6.62
C SER A 77 14.25 -1.71 7.75
N THR A 78 14.29 -0.40 7.46
CA THR A 78 14.06 0.68 8.41
C THR A 78 12.64 1.25 8.35
N GLY A 79 11.83 0.79 7.37
CA GLY A 79 10.48 1.29 7.16
C GLY A 79 10.42 2.56 6.32
N VAL A 80 11.47 2.84 5.53
CA VAL A 80 11.54 3.96 4.59
C VAL A 80 11.26 3.44 3.19
N VAL A 81 10.44 4.17 2.42
CA VAL A 81 10.22 3.84 1.02
C VAL A 81 11.40 4.35 0.19
N THR A 82 12.05 3.46 -0.54
CA THR A 82 13.21 3.78 -1.38
C THR A 82 12.85 3.94 -2.85
N ASN A 83 11.74 3.36 -3.28
CA ASN A 83 11.26 3.41 -4.66
C ASN A 83 9.74 3.22 -4.75
N VAL A 84 9.11 3.76 -5.79
CA VAL A 84 7.70 3.51 -6.10
C VAL A 84 7.57 3.21 -7.59
N LYS A 85 6.97 2.08 -7.91
CA LYS A 85 6.52 1.74 -9.27
C LYS A 85 5.01 1.89 -9.32
N ALA A 86 4.46 2.25 -10.47
CA ALA A 86 3.01 2.34 -10.66
C ALA A 86 2.58 1.50 -11.85
N ILE A 87 1.51 0.74 -11.67
CA ILE A 87 0.77 0.09 -12.76
C ILE A 87 -0.56 0.85 -12.91
N GLY A 88 -0.90 1.22 -14.15
CA GLY A 88 -1.99 2.15 -14.42
C GLY A 88 -1.57 3.62 -14.22
N SER A 89 -2.22 4.52 -14.94
CA SER A 89 -1.95 5.96 -14.87
C SER A 89 -3.24 6.72 -15.17
N PRO A 90 -4.01 7.12 -14.14
CA PRO A 90 -5.16 8.00 -14.29
C PRO A 90 -4.74 9.35 -14.88
N SER A 91 -3.56 9.83 -14.47
CA SER A 91 -2.78 10.89 -15.12
C SER A 91 -1.32 10.84 -14.66
N PRO A 92 -0.37 11.45 -15.40
CA PRO A 92 1.01 11.61 -14.94
C PRO A 92 1.13 12.35 -13.60
N GLU A 93 0.30 13.38 -13.38
CA GLU A 93 0.26 14.18 -12.16
C GLU A 93 -0.18 13.34 -10.96
N MET A 94 -1.22 12.51 -11.13
CA MET A 94 -1.72 11.63 -10.07
C MET A 94 -0.68 10.56 -9.71
N VAL A 95 0.01 9.97 -10.69
CA VAL A 95 1.10 9.01 -10.43
C VAL A 95 2.22 9.67 -9.63
N ARG A 96 2.63 10.88 -10.00
CA ARG A 96 3.69 11.63 -9.31
C ARG A 96 3.26 11.99 -7.88
N PHE A 97 2.03 12.45 -7.70
CA PHE A 97 1.48 12.78 -6.39
C PHE A 97 1.42 11.54 -5.49
N ALA A 98 0.84 10.45 -5.97
CA ALA A 98 0.75 9.20 -5.23
C ALA A 98 2.13 8.67 -4.83
N SER A 99 3.10 8.70 -5.76
CA SER A 99 4.48 8.30 -5.47
C SER A 99 5.10 9.15 -4.35
N SER A 100 4.84 10.46 -4.36
CA SER A 100 5.32 11.37 -3.32
C SER A 100 4.70 11.06 -1.96
N VAL A 101 3.39 10.77 -1.92
CA VAL A 101 2.70 10.35 -0.68
C VAL A 101 3.32 9.06 -0.13
N MET A 102 3.57 8.07 -0.98
CA MET A 102 4.19 6.81 -0.54
C MET A 102 5.62 7.03 -0.02
N LEU A 103 6.43 7.83 -0.72
CA LEU A 103 7.80 8.16 -0.32
C LEU A 103 7.87 8.87 1.04
N LEU A 104 6.90 9.74 1.35
CA LEU A 104 6.82 10.47 2.61
C LEU A 104 6.21 9.65 3.75
N THR A 105 5.49 8.58 3.43
CA THR A 105 4.85 7.74 4.44
C THR A 105 5.89 6.90 5.18
N ARG A 106 5.79 6.86 6.50
CA ARG A 106 6.58 5.94 7.33
C ARG A 106 5.87 4.60 7.45
N PHE A 107 6.61 3.53 7.23
CA PHE A 107 6.13 2.16 7.33
C PHE A 107 6.72 1.49 8.56
N LYS A 108 5.98 0.53 9.11
CA LYS A 108 6.60 -0.59 9.80
C LYS A 108 7.32 -1.43 8.73
N PRO A 109 8.62 -1.76 8.90
CA PRO A 109 9.31 -2.64 7.97
C PRO A 109 8.66 -4.02 7.96
N ALA A 110 8.89 -4.76 6.89
CA ALA A 110 8.53 -6.16 6.83
C ALA A 110 9.37 -6.97 7.83
N VAL A 111 8.84 -8.10 8.28
CA VAL A 111 9.57 -9.09 9.08
C VAL A 111 9.67 -10.36 8.25
N CYS A 112 10.90 -10.76 7.91
CA CYS A 112 11.20 -12.01 7.23
C CYS A 112 12.03 -12.86 8.18
N THR A 113 11.58 -14.08 8.46
CA THR A 113 12.27 -15.04 9.35
C THR A 113 12.70 -14.42 10.69
N GLY A 114 11.85 -13.54 11.24
CA GLY A 114 12.06 -12.88 12.53
C GLY A 114 12.94 -11.62 12.49
N SER A 115 13.41 -11.17 11.32
CA SER A 115 14.24 -9.96 11.19
C SER A 115 13.63 -8.93 10.23
N PRO A 116 13.81 -7.62 10.48
CA PRO A 116 13.39 -6.60 9.54
C PRO A 116 14.04 -6.77 8.17
N CYS A 117 13.23 -6.75 7.10
CA CYS A 117 13.68 -6.97 5.73
C CYS A 117 13.11 -5.93 4.76
N GLN A 118 13.74 -5.79 3.61
CA GLN A 118 13.20 -5.01 2.50
C GLN A 118 12.09 -5.80 1.80
N MET A 119 10.95 -5.14 1.55
CA MET A 119 9.83 -5.76 0.85
C MET A 119 8.96 -4.73 0.12
N GLU A 120 8.23 -5.18 -0.89
CA GLU A 120 7.27 -4.34 -1.61
C GLU A 120 5.95 -4.23 -0.84
N PHE A 121 5.33 -3.05 -0.85
CA PHE A 121 3.99 -2.77 -0.35
C PHE A 121 3.09 -2.35 -1.52
N PRO A 122 2.04 -3.11 -1.85
CA PRO A 122 1.09 -2.72 -2.89
C PRO A 122 -0.08 -1.92 -2.31
N LEU A 123 -0.58 -0.97 -3.10
CA LEU A 123 -1.86 -0.32 -2.89
C LEU A 123 -2.64 -0.36 -4.20
N TRP A 124 -3.97 -0.42 -4.13
CA TRP A 124 -4.83 -0.32 -5.30
C TRP A 124 -5.90 0.74 -5.09
N GLN A 125 -6.11 1.60 -6.08
CA GLN A 125 -7.16 2.62 -6.08
C GLN A 125 -7.84 2.67 -7.45
N ILE A 126 -9.17 2.79 -7.44
CA ILE A 126 -9.96 3.17 -8.62
C ILE A 126 -10.46 4.60 -8.37
N PHE A 127 -10.15 5.51 -9.28
CA PHE A 127 -10.72 6.85 -9.28
C PHE A 127 -11.92 6.91 -10.23
N ARG A 128 -13.03 7.43 -9.72
CA ARG A 128 -14.28 7.66 -10.47
C ARG A 128 -14.72 9.08 -10.25
N VAL A 129 -15.20 9.72 -11.30
CA VAL A 129 -15.90 11.01 -11.19
C VAL A 129 -17.38 10.66 -11.01
N GLU A 130 -17.97 11.13 -9.91
CA GLU A 130 -19.42 11.10 -9.69
C GLU A 130 -20.11 12.25 -10.42
#